data_AF-F8MV21-F1
#
_entry.id   AF-F8MV21-F1
#
_cell.length_a   1.000
_cell.length_b   1.000
_cell.length_c   1.000
_cell.angle_alpha   90.00
_cell.angle_beta   90.00
_cell.angle_gamma   90.00
#
_symmetry.space_group_name_H-M   'P 1'
#
loop_
_entity.id
_entity.type
_entity.pdbx_description
1 polymer ?
#
loop_
_entity_poly.entity_id
_entity_poly.type
_entity_poly.pdbx_seq_one_letter_code
_entity_poly.pdbx_strand_id
1 'polypeptide(L)' 'PNIVRDVNRFVKNYIIYKVNKVPRNKILSNLYSILLSDKKWTSIVINYKKMPKNKYGFNNAPVIVDRLIKLL' A
#
# COMPACT_ATOMS: atom_id res chain seq x y z
N PRO A 1 -2.17 -24.67 -37.42
CA PRO A 1 -3.18 -23.80 -36.77
C PRO A 1 -3.21 -24.05 -35.26
N ASN A 2 -2.77 -23.09 -34.46
CA ASN A 2 -2.70 -23.24 -33.01
C ASN A 2 -3.66 -22.22 -32.38
N ILE A 3 -4.91 -22.63 -32.22
CA ILE A 3 -6.02 -21.79 -31.72
C ILE A 3 -5.63 -21.07 -30.43
N VAL A 4 -4.91 -21.76 -29.53
CA VAL A 4 -4.42 -21.19 -28.27
C VAL A 4 -3.50 -20.00 -28.50
N ARG A 5 -2.60 -20.07 -29.48
CA ARG A 5 -1.68 -18.98 -29.85
C ARG A 5 -2.45 -17.77 -30.37
N ASP A 6 -3.46 -17.99 -31.19
CA ASP A 6 -4.22 -16.91 -31.81
C ASP A 6 -5.16 -16.22 -30.81
N VAL A 7 -5.78 -16.99 -29.92
CA VAL A 7 -6.55 -16.48 -28.77
C VAL A 7 -5.65 -15.66 -27.85
N ASN A 8 -4.46 -16.16 -27.51
CA ASN A 8 -3.50 -15.43 -26.67
C ASN A 8 -3.06 -14.11 -27.33
N ARG A 9 -2.85 -14.09 -28.65
CA ARG A 9 -2.52 -12.87 -29.40
C ARG A 9 -3.66 -11.86 -29.38
N PHE A 10 -4.90 -12.30 -29.58
CA PHE A 10 -6.08 -11.44 -29.53
C PHE A 10 -6.26 -10.83 -28.14
N VAL A 11 -6.25 -11.65 -27.08
CA VAL A 11 -6.36 -11.21 -25.69
C VAL A 11 -5.21 -10.27 -25.30
N LYS A 12 -4.00 -10.51 -25.80
CA LYS A 12 -2.84 -9.63 -25.59
C LYS A 12 -2.96 -8.29 -26.33
N ASN A 13 -3.79 -8.15 -27.36
CA ASN A 13 -3.92 -6.89 -28.11
C ASN A 13 -5.20 -6.11 -27.77
N TYR A 14 -6.17 -6.73 -27.10
CA TYR A 14 -7.42 -6.08 -26.73
C TYR A 14 -7.22 -5.08 -25.58
N ILE A 15 -7.30 -3.78 -25.90
CA ILE A 15 -6.96 -2.65 -25.01
C ILE A 15 -7.84 -2.62 -23.76
N ILE A 16 -9.16 -2.82 -23.92
CA ILE A 16 -10.12 -2.80 -22.81
C ILE A 16 -9.77 -3.87 -21.76
N TYR A 17 -9.37 -5.05 -22.21
CA TYR A 17 -8.95 -6.11 -21.30
C TYR A 17 -7.59 -5.82 -20.64
N LYS A 18 -6.64 -5.16 -21.32
CA LYS A 18 -5.39 -4.73 -20.66
C LYS A 18 -5.62 -3.74 -19.53
N VAL A 19 -6.50 -2.78 -19.72
CA VAL A 19 -6.77 -1.72 -18.74
C VAL A 19 -7.53 -2.28 -17.54
N ASN A 20 -8.49 -3.19 -17.77
CA ASN A 20 -9.33 -3.75 -16.72
C ASN A 20 -8.72 -4.97 -16.03
N LYS A 21 -7.70 -5.61 -16.62
CA LYS A 21 -7.07 -6.78 -16.02
C LYS A 21 -6.11 -6.35 -14.92
N VAL A 22 -6.46 -6.68 -13.69
CA VAL A 22 -5.56 -6.57 -12.54
C VAL A 22 -4.40 -7.58 -12.72
N PRO A 23 -3.14 -7.13 -12.81
CA PRO A 23 -2.00 -8.04 -12.92
C PRO A 23 -1.86 -8.84 -11.62
N ARG A 24 -2.11 -10.15 -11.70
CA ARG A 24 -1.99 -11.09 -10.58
C ARG A 24 -0.54 -11.43 -10.22
N ASN A 25 0.40 -11.09 -11.10
CA ASN A 25 1.82 -11.43 -10.98
C ASN A 25 2.65 -10.17 -10.69
N LYS A 26 2.14 -9.23 -9.90
CA LYS A 26 2.99 -8.16 -9.39
C LYS A 26 4.01 -8.82 -8.45
N ILE A 27 5.30 -8.61 -8.74
CA ILE A 27 6.35 -8.87 -7.77
C ILE A 27 5.93 -8.12 -6.51
N LEU A 28 5.83 -8.84 -5.39
CA LEU A 28 5.79 -8.21 -4.07
C LEU A 28 7.11 -7.45 -3.96
N SER A 29 7.12 -6.19 -4.38
CA SER A 29 8.24 -5.32 -4.09
C SER A 29 8.33 -5.32 -2.58
N ASN A 30 9.48 -5.74 -2.02
CA ASN A 30 9.77 -5.50 -0.63
C ASN A 30 9.42 -4.04 -0.37
N LEU A 31 8.43 -3.80 0.49
CA LEU A 31 8.13 -2.48 0.99
C LEU A 31 9.47 -1.87 1.36
N TYR A 32 9.88 -0.82 0.64
CA TYR A 32 11.21 -0.23 0.75
C TYR A 32 11.63 -0.26 2.22
N SER A 33 12.68 -1.02 2.53
CA SER A 33 13.24 -1.05 3.87
C SER A 33 13.78 0.34 4.12
N ILE A 34 12.96 1.19 4.74
CA ILE A 34 13.37 2.54 5.11
C ILE A 34 14.51 2.36 6.09
N LEU A 35 15.70 2.87 5.74
CA LEU A 35 16.82 2.97 6.66
C LEU A 35 16.34 3.75 7.88
N LEU A 36 16.27 3.08 9.02
CA LEU A 36 15.87 3.70 10.27
C LEU A 36 17.11 4.27 10.94
N SER A 37 16.94 5.43 11.54
CA SER A 37 17.98 6.01 12.38
C SER A 37 18.02 5.29 13.72
N ASP A 38 19.22 5.01 14.23
CA ASP A 38 19.44 4.35 15.52
C ASP A 38 19.08 5.23 16.73
N LYS A 39 18.72 6.49 16.49
CA LYS A 39 18.37 7.45 17.54
C LYS A 39 16.85 7.59 17.64
N LYS A 40 16.31 7.48 18.86
CA LYS A 40 14.89 7.74 19.14
C LYS A 40 14.47 9.14 18.67
N TRP A 41 13.23 9.26 18.23
CA TRP A 41 12.54 10.49 17.82
C TRP A 41 13.08 11.20 16.57
N THR A 42 13.98 10.57 15.80
CA THR A 42 14.48 11.13 14.52
C THR A 42 13.59 10.77 13.33
N SER A 43 12.78 9.72 13.44
CA SER A 43 11.83 9.32 12.41
C SER A 43 10.47 9.01 13.03
N ILE A 44 9.50 9.91 12.84
CA ILE A 44 8.14 9.77 13.36
C ILE A 44 7.12 9.60 12.24
N VAL A 45 6.08 8.81 12.50
CA VAL A 45 4.87 8.78 11.69
C VAL A 45 3.76 9.45 12.48
N ILE A 46 3.11 10.42 11.86
CA ILE A 46 1.92 11.07 12.39
C ILE A 46 0.74 10.61 11.55
N ASN A 47 -0.30 10.10 12.22
CA ASN A 47 -1.56 9.75 11.59
C ASN A 47 -2.73 10.18 12.49
N TYR A 48 -3.94 10.16 11.96
CA TYR A 48 -5.16 10.46 12.72
C TYR A 48 -6.12 9.29 12.63
N LYS A 49 -6.59 8.83 13.78
CA LYS A 49 -7.64 7.81 13.85
C LYS A 49 -8.96 8.48 14.15
N LYS A 50 -9.94 8.27 13.27
CA LYS A 50 -11.32 8.67 13.54
C LYS A 50 -11.89 7.83 14.68
N MET A 51 -12.60 8.50 15.60
CA MET A 51 -13.20 7.93 16.79
C MET A 51 -14.61 8.52 17.01
N PRO A 52 -15.45 7.90 17.85
CA PRO A 52 -16.70 8.51 18.30
C PRO A 52 -16.45 9.89 18.92
N LYS A 53 -17.42 10.81 18.77
CA LYS A 53 -17.33 12.14 19.38
C LYS A 53 -17.25 12.01 20.90
N ASN A 54 -16.26 12.65 21.51
CA ASN A 54 -16.21 12.78 22.97
C ASN A 54 -17.19 13.87 23.46
N LYS A 55 -17.27 14.05 24.78
CA LYS A 55 -18.13 15.05 25.44
C LYS A 55 -17.83 16.51 25.06
N TYR A 56 -16.70 16.76 24.40
CA TYR A 56 -16.27 18.07 23.92
C TYR A 56 -16.38 18.21 22.39
N GLY A 57 -16.95 17.21 21.70
CA GLY A 57 -17.17 17.23 20.26
C GLY A 57 -15.98 16.77 19.39
N PHE A 58 -14.84 16.43 19.98
CA PHE A 58 -13.68 15.91 19.23
C PHE A 58 -13.91 14.45 18.82
N ASN A 59 -13.57 14.12 17.58
CA ASN A 59 -13.79 12.81 16.96
C ASN A 59 -12.54 12.23 16.29
N ASN A 60 -11.37 12.81 16.50
CA ASN A 60 -10.12 12.35 15.91
C ASN A 60 -9.05 12.29 17.00
N ALA A 61 -8.30 11.19 17.02
CA ALA A 61 -7.15 11.00 17.89
C ALA A 61 -5.86 11.08 17.06
N PRO A 62 -4.94 12.02 17.34
CA PRO A 62 -3.61 11.99 16.74
C PRO A 62 -2.83 10.78 17.27
N VAL A 63 -2.17 10.07 16.36
CA VAL A 63 -1.33 8.92 16.64
C VAL A 63 0.07 9.25 16.14
N ILE A 64 1.00 9.42 17.07
CA ILE A 64 2.40 9.74 16.80
C ILE A 64 3.21 8.52 17.22
N VAL A 65 3.94 7.93 16.29
CA VAL A 65 4.74 6.72 16.53
C VAL A 65 6.16 6.96 16.07
N ASP A 66 7.11 6.72 16.98
CA ASP A 66 8.52 6.59 16.64
C ASP A 66 8.73 5.28 15.87
N ARG A 67 9.28 5.39 14.66
CA ARG A 67 9.50 4.22 13.80
C ARG A 67 10.53 3.24 14.38
N LEU A 68 11.45 3.70 15.22
CA LEU A 68 12.44 2.83 15.86
C LEU A 68 11.79 1.89 16.89
N ILE A 69 10.85 2.40 17.68
CA ILE A 69 10.21 1.65 18.78
C ILE A 69 9.30 0.52 18.25
N LYS A 70 8.76 0.66 17.04
CA LYS A 70 7.85 -0.34 16.47
C LYS A 70 8.55 -1.63 16.03
N LEU A 71 9.88 -1.66 15.98
CA LEU A 71 10.69 -2.81 15.56
C LEU A 71 11.30 -3.63 16.71
N LEU A 72 11.18 -3.15 17.95
CA LEU A 72 11.53 -3.89 19.17
C LEU A 72 10.27 -4.56 19.73
#